data_AF-A0A1M5DWS8-F1
#
_entry.id   AF-A0A1M5DWS8-F1
#
_cell.length_a   1.000
_cell.length_b   1.000
_cell.length_c   1.000
_cell.angle_alpha   90.00
_cell.angle_beta   90.00
_cell.angle_gamma   90.00
#
_symmetry.space_group_name_H-M   'P 1'
#
loop_
_entity.id
_entity.type
_entity.pdbx_description
1 polymer ?
#
loop_
_entity_poly.entity_id
_entity_poly.type
_entity_poly.pdbx_seq_one_letter_code
_entity_poly.pdbx_strand_id
1 'polypeptide(L)'
;MEVEVAGFDTSGPASGAVYNPQLHELYYFWDFDEEYTFTAPDNLADGHTSSGVGYGPVVTHTYRTSGTYNVSCLVVEPASGKSTTANLQITVGNSDTAFPGIRTVFVSPSSNFADAPAGARLAVDINQAFDMFAGNDRIPTRVMLNRGETYPFAGRNFGMNDGTSLPSTHIVAGPGSATNPIIDMAGSFDWNDKSTSGSGTDKDFVWQNIDFKGPWDSVTETGSNVTGFNHFDRSPRVHLFDGCSFDGLDIAIYAASNDPNIAHRFIALNDCSVTNWRSYGLLYAVGVGLSLVGTKVACHPQASAGGPQDGKHNNQGPLRFHRGERLIISNCDFFNRIGWSHVGSYQSIQPCLRQNVAGDPGFFSTIQATSLEAGAGILEYTVEEGLTSGPINALVEKCYLLGNHQTWAGVRSQMGGVTIRNNVIVFPGAARDATILNPAGFIEMMYLAGGIPETYSAPIKFYNNTLVNLMQDSDYFNYPSALTEAIVASQFSDVFVGNNVIHQPNLSVPVNSDGPLETSPVLWEARDLGYRTRSVKIISATATPANTVASYAPLVGSRALGGAVSGDVAHDDFYGNTRPPHPSRGAHEISKS
;
A
#
# COMPACT_ATOMS: atom_id res chain seq x y z
N MET A 1 -14.20 7.42 -4.65
CA MET A 1 -15.65 7.15 -4.76
C MET A 1 -16.04 6.20 -3.67
N GLU A 2 -17.24 6.34 -3.11
CA GLU A 2 -17.81 5.50 -2.05
C GLU A 2 -19.22 5.10 -2.47
N VAL A 3 -19.61 3.84 -2.22
CA VAL A 3 -20.94 3.33 -2.60
C VAL A 3 -21.85 3.37 -1.40
N GLU A 4 -23.02 4.00 -1.55
CA GLU A 4 -24.13 3.84 -0.62
C GLU A 4 -24.96 2.60 -1.03
N VAL A 5 -25.13 1.67 -0.09
CA VAL A 5 -25.83 0.41 -0.33
C VAL A 5 -27.11 0.34 0.51
N ALA A 6 -28.27 0.37 -0.16
CA ALA A 6 -29.58 0.21 0.46
C ALA A 6 -30.36 -0.94 -0.21
N GLY A 7 -31.17 -1.66 0.56
CA GLY A 7 -32.03 -2.76 0.05
C GLY A 7 -31.38 -4.15 0.02
N PHE A 8 -30.10 -4.26 0.37
CA PHE A 8 -29.42 -5.53 0.67
C PHE A 8 -29.85 -6.07 2.04
N ASP A 9 -29.74 -7.39 2.23
CA ASP A 9 -30.12 -8.06 3.48
C ASP A 9 -29.04 -7.89 4.56
N THR A 10 -27.81 -7.63 4.16
CA THR A 10 -26.68 -7.24 5.01
C THR A 10 -26.98 -5.85 5.55
N SER A 11 -27.27 -5.81 6.85
CA SER A 11 -27.50 -4.58 7.57
C SER A 11 -26.24 -3.71 7.55
N GLY A 12 -26.43 -2.40 7.42
CA GLY A 12 -25.40 -1.42 7.74
C GLY A 12 -24.97 -1.49 9.22
N PRO A 13 -24.07 -0.60 9.65
CA PRO A 13 -23.62 -0.57 11.03
C PRO A 13 -24.81 -0.35 11.97
N ALA A 14 -24.87 -1.11 13.08
CA ALA A 14 -25.86 -0.89 14.11
C ALA A 14 -25.71 0.52 14.71
N SER A 15 -26.79 1.09 15.26
CA SER A 15 -26.73 2.44 15.85
C SER A 15 -25.65 2.52 16.94
N GLY A 16 -24.67 3.41 16.76
CA GLY A 16 -23.53 3.58 17.65
C GLY A 16 -22.39 2.56 17.49
N ALA A 17 -22.53 1.57 16.60
CA ALA A 17 -21.47 0.63 16.27
C ALA A 17 -20.53 1.21 15.20
N VAL A 18 -19.23 0.96 15.37
CA VAL A 18 -18.21 1.38 14.39
C VAL A 18 -17.94 0.32 13.33
N TYR A 19 -18.22 -0.96 13.62
CA TYR A 19 -18.11 -2.07 12.67
C TYR A 19 -19.26 -2.02 11.67
N ASN A 20 -18.95 -2.13 10.38
CA ASN A 20 -19.90 -2.06 9.28
C ASN A 20 -19.89 -3.36 8.46
N PRO A 21 -20.84 -4.29 8.67
CA PRO A 21 -20.91 -5.56 7.96
C PRO A 21 -20.94 -5.43 6.43
N GLN A 22 -21.50 -4.34 5.89
CA GLN A 22 -21.62 -4.15 4.43
C GLN A 22 -20.25 -4.11 3.74
N LEU A 23 -19.20 -3.67 4.44
CA LEU A 23 -17.83 -3.65 3.89
C LEU A 23 -17.22 -5.04 3.79
N HIS A 24 -17.71 -6.01 4.57
CA HIS A 24 -17.14 -7.35 4.69
C HIS A 24 -17.93 -8.39 3.90
N GLU A 25 -19.26 -8.29 3.89
CA GLU A 25 -20.16 -9.29 3.31
C GLU A 25 -20.55 -8.99 1.86
N LEU A 26 -20.49 -7.72 1.44
CA LEU A 26 -20.78 -7.34 0.05
C LEU A 26 -19.49 -7.35 -0.78
N TYR A 27 -19.67 -7.65 -2.07
CA TYR A 27 -18.61 -7.66 -3.06
C TYR A 27 -18.86 -6.53 -4.03
N TYR A 28 -17.81 -5.76 -4.31
CA TYR A 28 -17.86 -4.55 -5.14
C TYR A 28 -16.88 -4.72 -6.28
N PHE A 29 -17.38 -4.52 -7.50
CA PHE A 29 -16.60 -4.63 -8.74
C PHE A 29 -16.76 -3.33 -9.50
N TRP A 30 -15.66 -2.60 -9.62
CA TRP A 30 -15.60 -1.34 -10.35
C TRP A 30 -15.02 -1.55 -11.73
N ASP A 31 -15.65 -0.92 -12.71
CA ASP A 31 -15.12 -0.71 -14.05
C ASP A 31 -15.02 0.81 -14.25
N PHE A 32 -13.82 1.30 -14.57
CA PHE A 32 -13.54 2.72 -14.75
C PHE A 32 -13.63 3.19 -16.20
N ASP A 33 -13.94 2.31 -17.16
CA ASP A 33 -13.99 2.65 -18.60
C ASP A 33 -12.66 3.23 -19.13
N GLU A 34 -11.53 2.84 -18.51
CA GLU A 34 -10.18 3.24 -18.91
C GLU A 34 -9.31 1.98 -19.15
N GLU A 35 -8.51 2.00 -20.21
CA GLU A 35 -7.47 1.01 -20.45
C GLU A 35 -6.10 1.63 -20.15
N TYR A 36 -5.56 1.30 -18.99
CA TYR A 36 -4.19 1.64 -18.63
C TYR A 36 -3.58 0.54 -17.76
N THR A 37 -2.29 0.30 -17.95
CA THR A 37 -1.51 -0.68 -17.18
C THR A 37 -0.51 0.08 -16.33
N PHE A 38 -0.56 -0.15 -15.01
CA PHE A 38 0.42 0.39 -14.07
C PHE A 38 1.84 -0.06 -14.45
N THR A 39 2.78 0.87 -14.34
CA THR A 39 4.17 0.70 -14.77
C THR A 39 5.16 0.72 -13.61
N ALA A 40 4.76 1.24 -12.44
CA ALA A 40 5.64 1.34 -11.28
C ALA A 40 5.87 0.02 -10.52
N PRO A 41 4.85 -0.85 -10.30
CA PRO A 41 5.03 -2.15 -9.64
C PRO A 41 5.91 -3.08 -10.50
N ASP A 42 6.87 -3.78 -9.89
CA ASP A 42 7.65 -4.81 -10.61
C ASP A 42 7.09 -6.21 -10.36
N ASN A 43 6.60 -6.46 -9.14
CA ASN A 43 6.21 -7.78 -8.66
C ASN A 43 4.69 -7.81 -8.42
N LEU A 44 3.91 -7.94 -9.48
CA LEU A 44 2.46 -8.17 -9.40
C LEU A 44 2.07 -9.33 -10.29
N ALA A 45 0.95 -9.99 -9.96
CA ALA A 45 0.39 -10.98 -10.86
C ALA A 45 -0.21 -10.29 -12.10
N ASP A 46 -0.15 -10.92 -13.27
CA ASP A 46 -0.52 -10.30 -14.55
C ASP A 46 -1.93 -9.66 -14.55
N GLY A 47 -2.90 -10.28 -13.87
CA GLY A 47 -4.27 -9.76 -13.74
C GLY A 47 -4.45 -8.58 -12.79
N HIS A 48 -3.39 -8.16 -12.09
CA HIS A 48 -3.40 -7.10 -11.08
C HIS A 48 -2.71 -5.81 -11.53
N THR A 49 -2.34 -5.68 -12.80
CA THR A 49 -1.64 -4.47 -13.31
C THR A 49 -2.57 -3.47 -14.00
N SER A 50 -3.83 -3.83 -14.25
CA SER A 50 -4.81 -2.94 -14.89
C SER A 50 -5.34 -1.86 -13.94
N SER A 51 -5.44 -0.62 -14.42
CA SER A 51 -6.15 0.46 -13.73
C SER A 51 -7.64 0.51 -14.03
N GLY A 52 -8.10 -0.24 -15.03
CA GLY A 52 -9.48 -0.19 -15.53
C GLY A 52 -10.48 -0.88 -14.60
N VAL A 53 -10.00 -1.68 -13.66
CA VAL A 53 -10.84 -2.38 -12.67
C VAL A 53 -10.42 -2.04 -11.25
N GLY A 54 -11.39 -2.09 -10.33
CA GLY A 54 -11.15 -1.91 -8.90
C GLY A 54 -12.08 -2.78 -8.08
N TYR A 55 -11.74 -3.01 -6.82
CA TYR A 55 -12.53 -3.83 -5.92
C TYR A 55 -12.87 -3.05 -4.64
N GLY A 56 -13.79 -3.60 -3.85
CA GLY A 56 -14.10 -3.07 -2.52
C GLY A 56 -15.01 -1.82 -2.49
N PRO A 57 -15.48 -1.45 -1.30
CA PRO A 57 -16.54 -0.45 -1.11
C PRO A 57 -16.10 0.99 -1.40
N VAL A 58 -14.80 1.26 -1.32
CA VAL A 58 -14.20 2.59 -1.54
C VAL A 58 -13.00 2.45 -2.45
N VAL A 59 -12.99 3.22 -3.54
CA VAL A 59 -11.91 3.21 -4.54
C VAL A 59 -11.43 4.62 -4.86
N THR A 60 -10.20 4.70 -5.35
CA THR A 60 -9.63 5.88 -6.01
C THR A 60 -9.13 5.50 -7.38
N HIS A 61 -9.26 6.41 -8.34
CA HIS A 61 -8.83 6.20 -9.71
C HIS A 61 -8.38 7.55 -10.31
N THR A 62 -7.38 7.51 -11.19
CA THR A 62 -6.80 8.70 -11.81
C THR A 62 -6.84 8.58 -13.33
N TYR A 63 -7.72 9.34 -13.96
CA TYR A 63 -7.78 9.44 -15.41
C TYR A 63 -6.68 10.35 -15.94
N ARG A 64 -5.87 9.85 -16.87
CA ARG A 64 -4.74 10.62 -17.43
C ARG A 64 -5.05 11.31 -18.73
N THR A 65 -6.10 10.87 -19.42
CA THR A 65 -6.49 11.39 -20.71
C THR A 65 -7.79 12.20 -20.58
N SER A 66 -7.94 13.21 -21.43
CA SER A 66 -9.21 13.94 -21.51
C SER A 66 -10.23 13.07 -22.23
N GLY A 67 -11.43 12.95 -21.68
CA GLY A 67 -12.45 12.07 -22.22
C GLY A 67 -13.69 12.03 -21.34
N THR A 68 -14.65 11.22 -21.76
CA THR A 68 -15.84 10.90 -20.96
C THR A 68 -15.82 9.41 -20.69
N TYR A 69 -15.92 9.06 -19.42
CA TYR A 69 -15.77 7.71 -18.88
C TYR A 69 -17.08 7.30 -18.21
N ASN A 70 -17.57 6.09 -18.50
CA ASN A 70 -18.78 5.53 -17.93
C ASN A 70 -18.42 4.52 -16.83
N VAL A 71 -18.16 5.04 -15.64
CA VAL A 71 -17.84 4.22 -14.48
C VAL A 71 -19.05 3.38 -14.10
N SER A 72 -18.83 2.10 -13.82
CA SER A 72 -19.84 1.23 -13.24
C SER A 72 -19.33 0.56 -11.96
N CYS A 73 -20.25 0.31 -11.02
CA CYS A 73 -19.98 -0.49 -9.84
C CYS A 73 -21.07 -1.55 -9.70
N LEU A 74 -20.71 -2.82 -9.88
CA LEU A 74 -21.56 -3.95 -9.55
C LEU A 74 -21.35 -4.29 -8.06
N VAL A 75 -22.45 -4.35 -7.30
CA VAL A 75 -22.46 -4.83 -5.92
C VAL A 75 -23.22 -6.14 -5.86
N VAL A 76 -22.64 -7.15 -5.21
CA VAL A 76 -23.22 -8.48 -5.02
C VAL A 76 -23.27 -8.83 -3.55
N GLU A 77 -24.41 -9.37 -3.11
CA GLU A 77 -24.61 -10.00 -1.80
C GLU A 77 -24.75 -11.51 -2.00
N PRO A 78 -23.69 -12.29 -1.74
CA PRO A 78 -23.73 -13.73 -1.99
C PRO A 78 -24.79 -14.46 -1.16
N ALA A 79 -25.04 -14.01 0.08
CA ALA A 79 -25.94 -14.69 1.00
C ALA A 79 -27.40 -14.73 0.51
N SER A 80 -27.87 -13.66 -0.13
CA SER A 80 -29.23 -13.55 -0.67
C SER A 80 -29.31 -13.74 -2.19
N GLY A 81 -28.15 -13.66 -2.87
CA GLY A 81 -28.07 -13.60 -4.33
C GLY A 81 -28.47 -12.25 -4.93
N LYS A 82 -28.71 -11.21 -4.10
CA LYS A 82 -29.02 -9.88 -4.61
C LYS A 82 -27.81 -9.25 -5.28
N SER A 83 -28.05 -8.52 -6.35
CA SER A 83 -27.02 -7.70 -7.01
C SER A 83 -27.61 -6.44 -7.61
N THR A 84 -26.83 -5.37 -7.70
CA THR A 84 -27.20 -4.14 -8.38
C THR A 84 -25.99 -3.49 -9.04
N THR A 85 -26.21 -2.72 -10.10
CA THR A 85 -25.15 -1.94 -10.76
C THR A 85 -25.51 -0.46 -10.71
N ALA A 86 -24.61 0.34 -10.16
CA ALA A 86 -24.64 1.79 -10.27
C ALA A 86 -23.75 2.26 -11.41
N ASN A 87 -24.12 3.35 -12.08
CA ASN A 87 -23.33 3.96 -13.15
C ASN A 87 -23.13 5.45 -12.87
N LEU A 88 -21.95 5.96 -13.19
CA LEU A 88 -21.58 7.36 -13.08
C LEU A 88 -20.79 7.76 -14.32
N GLN A 89 -21.15 8.89 -14.93
CA GLN A 89 -20.35 9.46 -16.01
C GLN A 89 -19.39 10.51 -15.46
N ILE A 90 -18.10 10.37 -15.78
CA ILE A 90 -17.04 11.32 -15.41
C ILE A 90 -16.50 11.95 -16.70
N THR A 91 -16.38 13.27 -16.73
CA THR A 91 -15.75 14.00 -17.84
C THR A 91 -14.46 14.65 -17.37
N VAL A 92 -13.36 14.32 -18.05
CA VAL A 92 -12.01 14.86 -17.81
C VAL A 92 -11.69 15.85 -18.92
N GLY A 93 -11.47 17.11 -18.54
CA GLY A 93 -11.15 18.18 -19.48
C GLY A 93 -9.71 18.12 -20.00
N ASN A 94 -9.46 18.76 -21.15
CA ASN A 94 -8.11 18.93 -21.68
C ASN A 94 -7.30 19.90 -20.80
N SER A 95 -6.11 19.49 -20.38
CA SER A 95 -5.26 20.25 -19.46
C SER A 95 -4.74 21.57 -20.06
N ASP A 96 -4.43 21.62 -21.35
CA ASP A 96 -3.99 22.85 -22.03
C ASP A 96 -5.11 23.89 -22.14
N THR A 97 -6.38 23.45 -22.13
CA THR A 97 -7.53 24.36 -22.08
C THR A 97 -7.77 24.87 -20.66
N ALA A 98 -7.61 24.02 -19.64
CA ALA A 98 -7.75 24.41 -18.24
C ALA A 98 -6.60 25.35 -17.79
N PHE A 99 -5.40 25.11 -18.31
CA PHE A 99 -4.17 25.83 -18.01
C PHE A 99 -3.54 26.40 -19.30
N PRO A 100 -4.16 27.42 -19.93
CA PRO A 100 -3.57 28.09 -21.07
C PRO A 100 -2.21 28.69 -20.70
N GLY A 101 -1.42 29.12 -21.70
CA GLY A 101 -0.08 29.67 -21.46
C GLY A 101 -0.02 30.76 -20.39
N ILE A 102 -0.99 31.68 -20.37
CA ILE A 102 -1.06 32.74 -19.33
C ILE A 102 -1.23 32.23 -17.89
N ARG A 103 -1.63 30.97 -17.70
CA ARG A 103 -1.73 30.26 -16.40
C ARG A 103 -0.63 29.22 -16.20
N THR A 104 0.34 29.17 -17.12
CA THR A 104 1.45 28.23 -17.10
C THR A 104 2.77 28.98 -16.90
N VAL A 105 3.60 28.50 -15.97
CA VAL A 105 5.02 28.84 -15.92
C VAL A 105 5.80 27.64 -16.42
N PHE A 106 6.64 27.83 -17.43
CA PHE A 106 7.56 26.82 -17.95
C PHE A 106 8.95 27.06 -17.36
N VAL A 107 9.57 26.01 -16.83
CA VAL A 107 10.81 26.10 -16.06
C VAL A 107 11.91 25.29 -16.73
N SER A 108 13.05 25.94 -17.01
CA SER A 108 14.27 25.27 -17.52
C SER A 108 15.53 25.92 -16.93
N PRO A 109 16.27 25.23 -16.04
CA PRO A 109 17.59 25.62 -15.59
C PRO A 109 18.58 25.93 -16.72
N SER A 110 18.46 25.25 -17.86
CA SER A 110 19.31 25.49 -19.03
C SER A 110 18.87 26.69 -19.89
N SER A 111 17.76 27.34 -19.52
CA SER A 111 17.07 28.35 -20.33
C SER A 111 16.60 27.84 -21.71
N ASN A 112 16.39 26.53 -21.84
CA ASN A 112 15.79 25.93 -23.02
C ASN A 112 14.25 25.97 -22.92
N PHE A 113 13.64 26.90 -23.65
CA PHE A 113 12.20 27.14 -23.63
C PHE A 113 11.50 26.75 -24.95
N ALA A 114 12.15 25.93 -25.79
CA ALA A 114 11.61 25.56 -27.10
C ALA A 114 10.23 24.89 -27.01
N ASP A 115 10.00 24.17 -25.93
CA ASP A 115 8.78 23.40 -25.64
C ASP A 115 7.75 24.16 -24.80
N ALA A 116 8.00 25.45 -24.50
CA ALA A 116 7.09 26.25 -23.69
C ALA A 116 5.78 26.56 -24.45
N PRO A 117 4.60 26.35 -23.83
CA PRO A 117 3.33 26.74 -24.41
C PRO A 117 3.29 28.23 -24.75
N ALA A 118 2.61 28.61 -25.84
CA ALA A 118 2.49 30.01 -26.25
C ALA A 118 1.88 30.87 -25.13
N GLY A 119 2.56 31.96 -24.76
CA GLY A 119 2.14 32.85 -23.67
C GLY A 119 2.48 32.37 -22.27
N ALA A 120 3.17 31.24 -22.13
CA ALA A 120 3.74 30.82 -20.85
C ALA A 120 4.72 31.84 -20.31
N ARG A 121 4.72 32.00 -18.99
CA ARG A 121 5.79 32.69 -18.28
C ARG A 121 6.99 31.77 -18.19
N LEU A 122 8.19 32.32 -18.21
CA LEU A 122 9.43 31.52 -18.24
C LEU A 122 10.20 31.73 -16.93
N ALA A 123 10.71 30.64 -16.37
CA ALA A 123 11.55 30.66 -15.19
C ALA A 123 12.77 29.74 -15.39
N VAL A 124 13.87 30.03 -14.69
CA VAL A 124 15.08 29.18 -14.72
C VAL A 124 15.25 28.37 -13.44
N ASP A 125 14.41 28.62 -12.44
CA ASP A 125 14.38 27.84 -11.21
C ASP A 125 12.94 27.63 -10.73
N ILE A 126 12.73 26.54 -9.97
CA ILE A 126 11.40 26.13 -9.52
C ILE A 126 10.82 27.09 -8.46
N ASN A 127 11.66 27.71 -7.64
CA ASN A 127 11.22 28.65 -6.61
C ASN A 127 10.70 29.95 -7.24
N GLN A 128 11.40 30.46 -8.25
CA GLN A 128 10.93 31.57 -9.06
C GLN A 128 9.57 31.25 -9.70
N ALA A 129 9.36 30.04 -10.20
CA ALA A 129 8.08 29.65 -10.78
C ALA A 129 6.93 29.72 -9.77
N PHE A 130 7.16 29.30 -8.53
CA PHE A 130 6.16 29.43 -7.46
C PHE A 130 5.97 30.90 -7.03
N ASP A 131 7.03 31.69 -6.92
CA ASP A 131 6.96 33.12 -6.56
C ASP A 131 6.14 33.92 -7.59
N MET A 132 6.16 33.49 -8.86
CA MET A 132 5.38 34.10 -9.93
C MET A 132 3.87 34.01 -9.71
N PHE A 133 3.38 33.08 -8.89
CA PHE A 133 1.96 32.89 -8.59
C PHE A 133 1.56 33.31 -7.16
N ALA A 134 2.51 33.71 -6.33
CA ALA A 134 2.25 34.18 -4.97
C ALA A 134 1.28 35.37 -5.01
N GLY A 135 0.20 35.30 -4.22
CA GLY A 135 -0.84 36.33 -4.12
C GLY A 135 -1.97 36.25 -5.16
N ASN A 136 -2.01 35.22 -6.02
CA ASN A 136 -3.09 34.98 -6.99
C ASN A 136 -4.07 33.90 -6.49
N ASP A 137 -4.67 34.16 -5.33
CA ASP A 137 -5.22 33.20 -4.37
C ASP A 137 -6.36 32.27 -4.85
N ARG A 138 -6.88 32.43 -6.08
CA ARG A 138 -8.09 31.69 -6.52
C ARG A 138 -8.06 31.06 -7.90
N ILE A 139 -7.04 31.32 -8.72
CA ILE A 139 -7.03 30.80 -10.09
C ILE A 139 -6.04 29.62 -10.14
N PRO A 140 -6.49 28.39 -10.46
CA PRO A 140 -5.59 27.26 -10.62
C PRO A 140 -4.48 27.54 -11.64
N THR A 141 -3.27 27.08 -11.33
CA THR A 141 -2.07 27.33 -12.16
C THR A 141 -1.33 26.04 -12.50
N ARG A 142 -0.49 26.11 -13.52
CA ARG A 142 0.38 25.02 -13.94
C ARG A 142 1.84 25.45 -13.91
N VAL A 143 2.69 24.64 -13.30
CA VAL A 143 4.15 24.72 -13.42
C VAL A 143 4.59 23.54 -14.26
N MET A 144 5.31 23.81 -15.35
CA MET A 144 5.76 22.81 -16.30
C MET A 144 7.28 22.75 -16.29
N LEU A 145 7.85 21.60 -15.95
CA LEU A 145 9.30 21.39 -15.86
C LEU A 145 9.81 20.74 -17.14
N ASN A 146 10.72 21.40 -17.85
CA ASN A 146 11.36 20.86 -19.03
C ASN A 146 11.94 19.44 -18.81
N ARG A 147 11.63 18.50 -19.70
CA ARG A 147 12.06 17.11 -19.59
C ARG A 147 13.57 16.97 -19.82
N GLY A 148 14.16 15.95 -19.19
CA GLY A 148 15.60 15.66 -19.29
C GLY A 148 16.51 16.60 -18.50
N GLU A 149 15.96 17.55 -17.73
CA GLU A 149 16.72 18.47 -16.90
C GLU A 149 16.70 18.08 -15.42
N THR A 150 17.71 18.52 -14.69
CA THR A 150 17.81 18.38 -13.23
C THR A 150 17.66 19.74 -12.57
N TYR A 151 16.84 19.81 -11.52
CA TYR A 151 16.42 21.01 -10.82
C TYR A 151 16.95 20.95 -9.39
N PRO A 152 18.06 21.65 -9.07
CA PRO A 152 18.53 21.74 -7.69
C PRO A 152 17.45 22.36 -6.80
N PHE A 153 17.15 21.72 -5.68
CA PHE A 153 16.09 22.16 -4.78
C PHE A 153 16.55 22.18 -3.33
N ALA A 154 16.66 23.38 -2.76
CA ALA A 154 17.11 23.59 -1.39
C ALA A 154 15.97 23.52 -0.34
N GLY A 155 14.75 23.16 -0.76
CA GLY A 155 13.56 23.19 0.09
C GLY A 155 12.69 24.43 -0.12
N ARG A 156 11.40 24.31 0.20
CA ARG A 156 10.41 25.39 0.17
C ARG A 156 9.27 25.09 1.12
N ASN A 157 8.91 26.08 1.94
CA ASN A 157 7.65 26.08 2.67
C ASN A 157 6.60 26.87 1.90
N PHE A 158 5.44 26.26 1.64
CA PHE A 158 4.38 26.85 0.84
C PHE A 158 3.40 27.75 1.61
N GLY A 159 3.42 27.78 2.95
CA GLY A 159 2.63 28.70 3.80
C GLY A 159 1.17 28.94 3.37
N MET A 160 0.18 28.27 3.99
CA MET A 160 -1.17 28.26 3.42
C MET A 160 -2.06 29.51 3.70
N ASN A 161 -1.71 30.42 4.62
CA ASN A 161 -2.58 31.56 5.01
C ASN A 161 -1.93 32.96 5.17
N ASP A 162 -0.70 33.24 4.72
CA ASP A 162 -0.06 34.55 4.98
C ASP A 162 -0.10 35.57 3.81
N GLY A 163 -0.97 35.36 2.82
CA GLY A 163 -1.04 36.21 1.62
C GLY A 163 0.05 35.93 0.57
N THR A 164 1.00 35.03 0.86
CA THR A 164 1.93 34.46 -0.13
C THR A 164 1.43 33.10 -0.68
N SER A 165 0.28 32.66 -0.19
CA SER A 165 -0.25 31.33 -0.44
C SER A 165 -0.48 31.05 -1.93
N LEU A 166 0.01 29.92 -2.43
CA LEU A 166 -0.19 29.50 -3.81
C LEU A 166 -1.65 29.11 -4.09
N PRO A 167 -2.17 29.26 -5.31
CA PRO A 167 -3.43 28.64 -5.71
C PRO A 167 -3.29 27.11 -5.81
N SER A 168 -4.39 26.40 -6.12
CA SER A 168 -4.28 25.01 -6.58
C SER A 168 -3.30 24.93 -7.75
N THR A 169 -2.32 24.05 -7.65
CA THR A 169 -1.16 24.04 -8.56
C THR A 169 -0.92 22.64 -9.10
N HIS A 170 -0.84 22.54 -10.43
CA HIS A 170 -0.41 21.33 -11.12
C HIS A 170 1.05 21.48 -11.54
N ILE A 171 1.94 20.67 -10.98
CA ILE A 171 3.34 20.61 -11.35
C ILE A 171 3.55 19.37 -12.21
N VAL A 172 3.92 19.57 -13.47
CA VAL A 172 3.95 18.50 -14.47
C VAL A 172 5.24 18.54 -15.28
N ALA A 173 5.66 17.39 -15.80
CA ALA A 173 6.70 17.36 -16.82
C ALA A 173 6.25 18.11 -18.09
N GLY A 174 7.21 18.73 -18.76
CA GLY A 174 7.04 19.34 -20.08
C GLY A 174 6.65 18.33 -21.15
N PRO A 175 6.25 18.80 -22.34
CA PRO A 175 5.91 17.91 -23.45
C PRO A 175 7.17 17.17 -23.95
N GLY A 176 6.95 16.16 -24.79
CA GLY A 176 8.02 15.35 -25.38
C GLY A 176 8.25 14.02 -24.65
N SER A 177 9.25 13.28 -25.12
CA SER A 177 9.54 11.89 -24.71
C SER A 177 10.88 11.73 -23.97
N ALA A 178 11.58 12.82 -23.68
CA ALA A 178 12.76 12.77 -22.83
C ALA A 178 12.39 12.27 -21.42
N THR A 179 13.40 11.82 -20.67
CA THR A 179 13.22 11.34 -19.30
C THR A 179 12.50 12.39 -18.45
N ASN A 180 11.82 11.93 -17.40
CA ASN A 180 11.18 12.83 -16.46
C ASN A 180 12.19 13.86 -15.91
N PRO A 181 11.76 15.11 -15.66
CA PRO A 181 12.58 16.08 -14.94
C PRO A 181 12.91 15.55 -13.54
N ILE A 182 14.15 15.77 -13.11
CA ILE A 182 14.63 15.34 -11.79
C ILE A 182 14.68 16.54 -10.86
N ILE A 183 13.96 16.52 -9.74
CA ILE A 183 14.15 17.46 -8.64
C ILE A 183 15.19 16.86 -7.69
N ASP A 184 16.38 17.47 -7.67
CA ASP A 184 17.53 17.05 -6.83
C ASP A 184 17.41 17.72 -5.45
N MET A 185 16.93 16.94 -4.48
CA MET A 185 16.45 17.40 -3.19
C MET A 185 17.58 17.52 -2.16
N ALA A 186 17.94 18.76 -1.84
CA ALA A 186 18.73 19.12 -0.67
C ALA A 186 17.87 19.65 0.50
N GLY A 187 16.56 19.82 0.29
CA GLY A 187 15.58 20.20 1.30
C GLY A 187 14.16 19.77 0.90
N SER A 188 13.21 19.98 1.80
CA SER A 188 11.85 19.44 1.71
C SER A 188 10.86 20.40 1.03
N PHE A 189 9.77 19.84 0.48
CA PHE A 189 8.54 20.59 0.25
C PHE A 189 7.68 20.55 1.52
N ASP A 190 7.47 21.70 2.15
CA ASP A 190 6.75 21.80 3.43
C ASP A 190 5.41 22.53 3.25
N TRP A 191 4.35 21.93 3.78
CA TRP A 191 3.09 22.61 4.05
C TRP A 191 2.96 22.74 5.56
N ASN A 192 3.50 23.83 6.09
CA ASN A 192 3.52 24.10 7.53
C ASN A 192 3.00 25.50 7.78
N ASP A 193 1.73 25.60 8.15
CA ASP A 193 1.14 26.87 8.57
C ASP A 193 0.68 26.80 10.02
N LYS A 194 1.35 27.60 10.87
CA LYS A 194 1.04 27.74 12.29
C LYS A 194 0.02 28.84 12.59
N SER A 195 -0.41 29.60 11.59
CA SER A 195 -1.36 30.70 11.81
C SER A 195 -2.76 30.13 12.10
N THR A 196 -3.39 30.61 13.16
CA THR A 196 -4.72 30.13 13.59
C THR A 196 -5.87 30.72 12.76
N SER A 197 -5.59 31.64 11.83
CA SER A 197 -6.61 32.42 11.11
C SER A 197 -6.51 32.25 9.59
N GLY A 198 -7.20 31.25 9.00
CA GLY A 198 -7.35 31.20 7.55
C GLY A 198 -7.88 29.87 6.97
N SER A 199 -8.62 30.00 5.87
CA SER A 199 -9.33 28.96 5.09
C SER A 199 -8.43 28.23 4.06
N GLY A 200 -7.13 28.10 4.32
CA GLY A 200 -6.15 27.57 3.35
C GLY A 200 -6.30 26.09 2.97
N THR A 201 -7.30 25.38 3.48
CA THR A 201 -7.55 23.95 3.24
C THR A 201 -8.31 23.64 1.95
N ASP A 202 -8.61 24.62 1.10
CA ASP A 202 -9.41 24.43 -0.13
C ASP A 202 -8.57 24.28 -1.41
N LYS A 203 -7.28 23.97 -1.26
CA LYS A 203 -6.33 23.92 -2.38
C LYS A 203 -5.90 22.49 -2.65
N ASP A 204 -5.70 22.21 -3.94
CA ASP A 204 -5.24 20.92 -4.43
C ASP A 204 -3.87 21.05 -5.07
N PHE A 205 -3.02 20.05 -4.86
CA PHE A 205 -1.70 19.94 -5.48
C PHE A 205 -1.60 18.65 -6.27
N VAL A 206 -1.04 18.76 -7.47
CA VAL A 206 -0.79 17.60 -8.34
C VAL A 206 0.67 17.64 -8.77
N TRP A 207 1.35 16.50 -8.65
CA TRP A 207 2.64 16.26 -9.28
C TRP A 207 2.48 15.15 -10.30
N GLN A 208 2.98 15.37 -11.52
CA GLN A 208 2.84 14.39 -12.59
C GLN A 208 4.14 14.18 -13.36
N ASN A 209 4.57 12.92 -13.43
CA ASN A 209 5.75 12.48 -14.17
C ASN A 209 7.04 13.20 -13.76
N ILE A 210 7.28 13.35 -12.46
CA ILE A 210 8.47 14.00 -11.89
C ILE A 210 9.26 12.99 -11.07
N ASP A 211 10.58 13.02 -11.19
CA ASP A 211 11.48 12.21 -10.38
C ASP A 211 12.05 13.05 -9.23
N PHE A 212 11.85 12.61 -8.00
CA PHE A 212 12.39 13.23 -6.78
C PHE A 212 13.56 12.41 -6.29
N LYS A 213 14.75 13.04 -6.25
CA LYS A 213 15.97 12.36 -5.83
C LYS A 213 16.55 13.02 -4.60
N GLY A 214 16.63 12.29 -3.50
CA GLY A 214 17.36 12.67 -2.32
C GLY A 214 18.80 12.13 -2.30
N PRO A 215 19.57 12.52 -1.29
CA PRO A 215 21.00 12.21 -1.21
C PRO A 215 21.32 10.90 -0.46
N TRP A 216 20.32 10.19 0.07
CA TRP A 216 20.51 8.95 0.82
C TRP A 216 20.80 7.74 -0.08
N ASP A 217 21.69 6.87 0.39
CA ASP A 217 21.95 5.56 -0.19
C ASP A 217 21.75 4.49 0.90
N SER A 218 20.69 3.69 0.76
CA SER A 218 20.32 2.60 1.66
C SER A 218 21.24 1.37 1.55
N VAL A 219 22.02 1.22 0.49
CA VAL A 219 22.98 0.12 0.34
C VAL A 219 24.20 0.36 1.21
N THR A 220 24.69 1.60 1.24
CA THR A 220 25.86 2.02 2.02
C THR A 220 25.50 2.69 3.35
N GLU A 221 24.23 3.08 3.52
CA GLU A 221 23.70 3.90 4.60
C GLU A 221 24.51 5.19 4.79
N THR A 222 24.65 5.93 3.69
CA THR A 222 25.34 7.23 3.61
C THR A 222 24.46 8.28 2.96
N GLY A 223 24.82 9.55 3.10
CA GLY A 223 24.03 10.68 2.61
C GLY A 223 23.46 11.53 3.74
N SER A 224 22.82 12.64 3.38
CA SER A 224 22.07 13.48 4.32
C SER A 224 20.61 13.06 4.41
N ASN A 225 19.96 13.42 5.52
CA ASN A 225 18.57 13.08 5.75
C ASN A 225 17.69 14.20 5.19
N VAL A 226 17.00 13.92 4.08
CA VAL A 226 16.07 14.86 3.44
C VAL A 226 14.71 14.22 3.34
N THR A 227 13.71 14.77 4.02
CA THR A 227 12.32 14.38 3.80
C THR A 227 11.84 15.02 2.50
N GLY A 228 11.18 14.26 1.63
CA GLY A 228 10.66 14.78 0.37
C GLY A 228 9.54 15.78 0.61
N PHE A 229 8.42 15.29 1.11
CA PHE A 229 7.20 16.07 1.32
C PHE A 229 6.78 16.01 2.78
N ASN A 230 6.67 17.17 3.42
CA ASN A 230 6.10 17.29 4.75
C ASN A 230 4.74 17.97 4.69
N HIS A 231 3.72 17.23 5.08
CA HIS A 231 2.36 17.73 5.27
C HIS A 231 2.18 17.93 6.78
N PHE A 232 2.22 19.19 7.24
CA PHE A 232 1.90 19.58 8.60
C PHE A 232 0.56 20.34 8.65
N ASP A 233 0.28 21.01 9.76
CA ASP A 233 -0.97 21.73 10.01
C ASP A 233 -1.39 22.56 8.78
N ARG A 234 -2.66 22.37 8.36
CA ARG A 234 -3.30 22.99 7.17
C ARG A 234 -2.59 22.71 5.85
N SER A 235 -2.52 21.44 5.48
CA SER A 235 -2.04 20.97 4.17
C SER A 235 -3.12 21.07 3.07
N PRO A 236 -2.78 20.78 1.79
CA PRO A 236 -3.75 20.70 0.71
C PRO A 236 -4.88 19.72 1.03
N ARG A 237 -6.08 20.02 0.51
CA ARG A 237 -7.25 19.13 0.63
C ARG A 237 -6.94 17.79 -0.01
N VAL A 238 -6.50 17.83 -1.26
CA VAL A 238 -6.03 16.68 -2.01
C VAL A 238 -4.61 16.96 -2.50
N HIS A 239 -3.74 15.99 -2.32
CA HIS A 239 -2.41 15.99 -2.90
C HIS A 239 -2.22 14.70 -3.70
N LEU A 240 -2.21 14.83 -5.03
CA LEU A 240 -2.01 13.73 -5.95
C LEU A 240 -0.57 13.70 -6.46
N PHE A 241 0.02 12.51 -6.46
CA PHE A 241 1.23 12.18 -7.18
C PHE A 241 0.86 11.13 -8.23
N ASP A 242 1.15 11.40 -9.50
CA ASP A 242 0.85 10.49 -10.61
C ASP A 242 2.12 10.25 -11.45
N GLY A 243 2.53 8.99 -11.62
CA GLY A 243 3.71 8.65 -12.43
C GLY A 243 5.03 9.21 -11.87
N CYS A 244 5.10 9.48 -10.57
CA CYS A 244 6.28 10.09 -9.93
C CYS A 244 7.20 9.03 -9.32
N SER A 245 8.50 9.31 -9.26
CA SER A 245 9.46 8.49 -8.53
C SER A 245 10.08 9.24 -7.34
N PHE A 246 10.37 8.53 -6.26
CA PHE A 246 10.99 9.04 -5.06
C PHE A 246 12.13 8.10 -4.68
N ASP A 247 13.37 8.58 -4.74
CA ASP A 247 14.55 7.76 -4.47
C ASP A 247 15.52 8.50 -3.55
N GLY A 248 16.11 7.80 -2.58
CA GLY A 248 17.21 8.36 -1.79
C GLY A 248 16.77 9.40 -0.75
N LEU A 249 15.54 9.35 -0.25
CA LEU A 249 15.03 10.29 0.75
C LEU A 249 15.12 9.70 2.18
N ASP A 250 15.09 10.57 3.19
CA ASP A 250 14.89 10.10 4.56
C ASP A 250 13.49 9.48 4.72
N ILE A 251 12.48 10.28 4.36
CA ILE A 251 11.09 9.88 4.21
C ILE A 251 10.58 10.47 2.90
N ALA A 252 9.93 9.70 2.02
CA ALA A 252 9.44 10.27 0.77
C ALA A 252 8.26 11.22 1.02
N ILE A 253 7.26 10.75 1.78
CA ILE A 253 6.10 11.54 2.18
C ILE A 253 5.83 11.35 3.67
N TYR A 254 5.81 12.46 4.39
CA TYR A 254 5.52 12.52 5.81
C TYR A 254 4.29 13.39 6.07
N ALA A 255 3.20 12.77 6.54
CA ALA A 255 2.00 13.48 6.96
C ALA A 255 1.84 13.45 8.48
N ALA A 256 1.88 14.62 9.11
CA ALA A 256 1.68 14.78 10.54
C ALA A 256 0.79 15.99 10.85
N SER A 257 0.21 16.01 12.04
CA SER A 257 -0.57 17.14 12.55
C SER A 257 -0.24 17.32 14.02
N ASN A 258 0.00 18.56 14.45
CA ASN A 258 0.02 18.89 15.87
C ASN A 258 -1.37 19.27 16.35
N ASP A 259 -2.28 19.63 15.44
CA ASP A 259 -3.68 19.89 15.74
C ASP A 259 -4.54 18.65 15.41
N PRO A 260 -5.13 17.98 16.42
CA PRO A 260 -6.02 16.86 16.19
C PRO A 260 -7.32 17.25 15.47
N ASN A 261 -7.65 18.54 15.37
CA ASN A 261 -8.85 19.03 14.70
C ASN A 261 -8.63 19.37 13.21
N ILE A 262 -7.39 19.37 12.71
CA ILE A 262 -7.10 19.69 11.30
C ILE A 262 -7.06 18.39 10.48
N ALA A 263 -8.26 17.82 10.30
CA ALA A 263 -8.53 16.58 9.60
C ALA A 263 -8.97 16.82 8.14
N HIS A 264 -8.15 17.47 7.30
CA HIS A 264 -8.56 17.83 5.93
C HIS A 264 -7.52 17.48 4.87
N ARG A 265 -7.03 16.23 4.84
CA ARG A 265 -5.95 15.86 3.91
C ARG A 265 -6.15 14.47 3.35
N PHE A 266 -6.29 14.39 2.04
CA PHE A 266 -6.23 13.14 1.30
C PHE A 266 -4.98 13.14 0.42
N ILE A 267 -4.07 12.21 0.67
CA ILE A 267 -2.86 12.04 -0.15
C ILE A 267 -3.10 10.82 -1.05
N ALA A 268 -2.86 10.96 -2.35
CA ALA A 268 -3.00 9.89 -3.31
C ALA A 268 -1.70 9.71 -4.10
N LEU A 269 -1.19 8.49 -4.18
CA LEU A 269 -0.12 8.11 -5.09
C LEU A 269 -0.72 7.13 -6.09
N ASN A 270 -0.53 7.45 -7.37
CA ASN A 270 -1.01 6.68 -8.50
C ASN A 270 0.16 6.38 -9.42
N ASP A 271 0.42 5.10 -9.69
CA ASP A 271 1.56 4.66 -10.49
C ASP A 271 2.90 5.31 -10.09
N CYS A 272 3.15 5.39 -8.79
CA CYS A 272 4.38 5.98 -8.26
C CYS A 272 5.39 4.91 -7.82
N SER A 273 6.66 5.27 -7.74
CA SER A 273 7.72 4.41 -7.17
C SER A 273 8.40 5.12 -6.01
N VAL A 274 8.47 4.46 -4.85
CA VAL A 274 9.22 4.93 -3.67
C VAL A 274 10.28 3.89 -3.36
N THR A 275 11.55 4.29 -3.39
CA THR A 275 12.72 3.42 -3.23
C THR A 275 13.80 4.08 -2.38
N ASN A 276 14.73 3.25 -1.90
CA ASN A 276 16.00 3.72 -1.34
C ASN A 276 15.85 4.74 -0.20
N TRP A 277 14.95 4.51 0.76
CA TRP A 277 14.75 5.42 1.89
C TRP A 277 15.62 5.07 3.10
N ARG A 278 15.80 6.03 4.01
CA ARG A 278 16.44 5.82 5.31
C ARG A 278 15.44 5.39 6.39
N SER A 279 14.47 6.25 6.69
CA SER A 279 13.52 6.02 7.78
C SER A 279 12.33 5.24 7.26
N TYR A 280 11.31 5.90 6.72
CA TYR A 280 10.14 5.26 6.12
C TYR A 280 10.07 5.58 4.63
N GLY A 281 9.51 4.68 3.81
CA GLY A 281 9.07 5.09 2.48
C GLY A 281 7.99 6.16 2.61
N LEU A 282 6.95 5.83 3.37
CA LEU A 282 5.79 6.67 3.66
C LEU A 282 5.48 6.62 5.16
N LEU A 283 5.36 7.78 5.78
CA LEU A 283 4.92 7.91 7.16
C LEU A 283 3.65 8.77 7.23
N TYR A 284 2.53 8.13 7.49
CA TYR A 284 1.26 8.81 7.70
C TYR A 284 0.94 8.81 9.19
N ALA A 285 1.42 9.82 9.90
CA ALA A 285 1.25 9.95 11.34
C ALA A 285 -0.18 10.35 11.72
N VAL A 286 -0.76 11.34 11.03
CA VAL A 286 -2.14 11.84 11.27
C VAL A 286 -2.72 12.43 9.98
N GLY A 287 -3.99 12.13 9.68
CA GLY A 287 -4.76 12.79 8.61
C GLY A 287 -6.09 12.09 8.30
N VAL A 288 -6.74 12.42 7.18
CA VAL A 288 -8.03 11.82 6.78
C VAL A 288 -7.80 10.49 6.08
N GLY A 289 -6.99 10.51 5.02
CA GLY A 289 -6.69 9.27 4.33
C GLY A 289 -5.49 9.32 3.39
N LEU A 290 -5.07 8.11 3.06
CA LEU A 290 -4.01 7.81 2.11
C LEU A 290 -4.55 6.81 1.09
N SER A 291 -4.27 7.05 -0.18
CA SER A 291 -4.47 6.07 -1.24
C SER A 291 -3.18 5.78 -1.99
N LEU A 292 -2.92 4.50 -2.22
CA LEU A 292 -1.85 3.97 -3.06
C LEU A 292 -2.50 3.07 -4.11
N VAL A 293 -2.38 3.44 -5.38
CA VAL A 293 -2.91 2.66 -6.50
C VAL A 293 -1.81 2.46 -7.52
N GLY A 294 -1.57 1.22 -7.96
CA GLY A 294 -0.52 0.96 -8.94
C GLY A 294 0.88 1.31 -8.44
N THR A 295 1.11 1.41 -7.14
CA THR A 295 2.31 2.06 -6.60
C THR A 295 3.30 1.03 -6.05
N LYS A 296 4.59 1.26 -6.30
CA LYS A 296 5.68 0.51 -5.69
C LYS A 296 6.24 1.25 -4.48
N VAL A 297 6.38 0.56 -3.36
CA VAL A 297 7.13 1.03 -2.18
C VAL A 297 8.07 -0.08 -1.73
N ALA A 298 9.26 -0.10 -2.33
CA ALA A 298 10.19 -1.22 -2.23
C ALA A 298 11.59 -0.78 -1.79
N CYS A 299 12.12 -1.43 -0.76
CA CYS A 299 13.52 -1.29 -0.39
C CYS A 299 14.43 -1.68 -1.56
N HIS A 300 15.62 -1.09 -1.63
CA HIS A 300 16.62 -1.59 -2.57
C HIS A 300 16.98 -3.05 -2.20
N PRO A 301 17.00 -4.03 -3.12
CA PRO A 301 17.33 -5.44 -2.81
C PRO A 301 18.69 -5.64 -2.15
N GLN A 302 19.61 -4.68 -2.31
CA GLN A 302 20.92 -4.66 -1.67
C GLN A 302 21.00 -3.79 -0.41
N ALA A 303 19.89 -3.25 0.10
CA ALA A 303 19.91 -2.41 1.30
C ALA A 303 20.51 -3.16 2.50
N SER A 304 21.27 -2.44 3.33
CA SER A 304 21.64 -2.93 4.67
C SER A 304 20.37 -3.16 5.48
N ALA A 305 20.27 -4.24 6.27
CA ALA A 305 19.09 -4.57 7.06
C ALA A 305 18.77 -3.57 8.18
N GLY A 306 19.60 -2.54 8.32
CA GLY A 306 19.33 -1.41 9.18
C GLY A 306 20.08 -1.39 10.49
N GLY A 307 19.52 -0.66 11.45
CA GLY A 307 20.15 -0.41 12.73
C GLY A 307 19.39 0.58 13.62
N PRO A 308 20.02 1.02 14.73
CA PRO A 308 19.41 1.92 15.70
C PRO A 308 18.80 3.19 15.09
N GLN A 309 17.83 3.78 15.79
CA GLN A 309 17.17 5.02 15.38
C GLN A 309 18.01 6.29 15.67
N ASP A 310 19.26 6.31 15.22
CA ASP A 310 20.23 7.38 15.49
C ASP A 310 20.42 8.36 14.32
N GLY A 311 19.59 8.25 13.29
CA GLY A 311 19.68 9.07 12.09
C GLY A 311 20.68 8.58 11.05
N LYS A 312 21.36 7.44 11.27
CA LYS A 312 22.44 6.95 10.40
C LYS A 312 22.13 5.60 9.76
N HIS A 313 21.04 4.93 10.12
CA HIS A 313 20.71 3.61 9.59
C HIS A 313 19.40 3.63 8.83
N ASN A 314 19.26 2.68 7.91
CA ASN A 314 17.96 2.28 7.41
C ASN A 314 17.19 1.72 8.61
N ASN A 315 16.02 2.23 8.96
CA ASN A 315 15.49 1.86 10.28
C ASN A 315 13.98 1.63 10.33
N GLN A 316 13.23 1.87 9.27
CA GLN A 316 11.79 1.58 9.27
C GLN A 316 11.29 1.02 7.95
N GLY A 317 10.07 0.50 7.98
CA GLY A 317 9.45 -0.17 6.84
C GLY A 317 8.90 0.77 5.75
N PRO A 318 8.32 0.19 4.69
CA PRO A 318 7.71 0.90 3.57
C PRO A 318 6.60 1.87 3.98
N LEU A 319 5.58 1.42 4.72
CA LEU A 319 4.47 2.26 5.15
C LEU A 319 4.14 2.03 6.62
N ARG A 320 4.15 3.14 7.39
CA ARG A 320 3.46 3.23 8.68
C ARG A 320 2.31 4.19 8.58
N PHE A 321 1.09 3.66 8.75
CA PHE A 321 -0.12 4.43 8.92
C PHE A 321 -0.49 4.43 10.40
N HIS A 322 -0.15 5.49 11.10
CA HIS A 322 -0.33 5.58 12.55
C HIS A 322 -1.76 5.94 12.91
N ARG A 323 -2.30 7.03 12.35
CA ARG A 323 -3.62 7.57 12.66
C ARG A 323 -4.29 8.12 11.41
N GLY A 324 -5.58 7.83 11.24
CA GLY A 324 -6.43 8.43 10.21
C GLY A 324 -7.72 7.65 9.99
N GLU A 325 -8.56 8.12 9.07
CA GLU A 325 -9.88 7.52 8.84
C GLU A 325 -9.83 6.39 7.81
N ARG A 326 -9.07 6.57 6.72
CA ARG A 326 -9.14 5.72 5.53
C ARG A 326 -7.77 5.41 4.92
N LEU A 327 -7.51 4.13 4.68
CA LEU A 327 -6.36 3.67 3.89
C LEU A 327 -6.86 2.81 2.72
N ILE A 328 -6.44 3.16 1.51
CA ILE A 328 -6.80 2.44 0.28
C ILE A 328 -5.49 2.00 -0.39
N ILE A 329 -5.29 0.71 -0.57
CA ILE A 329 -4.13 0.15 -1.25
C ILE A 329 -4.64 -0.83 -2.30
N SER A 330 -4.35 -0.58 -3.57
CA SER A 330 -4.76 -1.45 -4.67
C SER A 330 -3.66 -1.59 -5.70
N ASN A 331 -3.45 -2.79 -6.24
CA ASN A 331 -2.51 -3.00 -7.35
C ASN A 331 -1.09 -2.51 -7.01
N CYS A 332 -0.66 -2.68 -5.75
CA CYS A 332 0.61 -2.15 -5.26
C CYS A 332 1.64 -3.25 -5.03
N ASP A 333 2.90 -2.85 -4.91
CA ASP A 333 4.02 -3.75 -4.72
C ASP A 333 4.92 -3.24 -3.60
N PHE A 334 5.03 -4.04 -2.55
CA PHE A 334 5.82 -3.72 -1.36
C PHE A 334 6.95 -4.71 -1.15
N PHE A 335 8.10 -4.19 -0.75
CA PHE A 335 9.22 -5.02 -0.30
C PHE A 335 9.98 -4.35 0.83
N ASN A 336 10.25 -5.12 1.90
CA ASN A 336 11.06 -4.65 3.00
C ASN A 336 12.18 -5.63 3.39
N ARG A 337 13.36 -5.10 3.68
CA ARG A 337 14.46 -5.87 4.29
C ARG A 337 15.16 -5.13 5.42
N ILE A 338 14.59 -4.01 5.87
CA ILE A 338 15.20 -3.11 6.84
C ILE A 338 14.38 -2.99 8.12
N GLY A 339 15.05 -2.66 9.22
CA GLY A 339 14.42 -2.36 10.51
C GLY A 339 15.43 -1.95 11.57
N TRP A 340 14.95 -1.68 12.78
CA TRP A 340 15.75 -1.08 13.85
C TRP A 340 15.92 -1.95 15.10
N SER A 341 14.98 -2.86 15.35
CA SER A 341 15.00 -3.71 16.53
C SER A 341 15.83 -4.97 16.28
N HIS A 342 16.32 -5.59 17.35
CA HIS A 342 17.06 -6.85 17.24
C HIS A 342 16.14 -8.04 17.51
N VAL A 343 16.33 -9.11 16.73
CA VAL A 343 15.83 -10.45 17.06
C VAL A 343 17.01 -11.39 16.95
N GLY A 344 17.49 -11.87 18.09
CA GLY A 344 18.66 -12.74 18.12
C GLY A 344 19.92 -12.02 17.65
N SER A 345 20.63 -12.63 16.69
CA SER A 345 21.82 -12.04 16.07
C SER A 345 21.48 -11.07 14.91
N TYR A 346 20.22 -11.02 14.48
CA TYR A 346 19.78 -10.25 13.31
C TYR A 346 19.11 -8.94 13.70
N GLN A 347 19.10 -8.02 12.73
CA GLN A 347 18.16 -6.90 12.74
C GLN A 347 16.82 -7.41 12.26
N SER A 348 15.79 -7.15 13.06
CA SER A 348 14.41 -7.47 12.81
C SER A 348 13.87 -6.60 11.70
N ILE A 349 13.46 -7.22 10.62
CA ILE A 349 12.84 -6.53 9.49
C ILE A 349 11.44 -6.08 9.90
N GLN A 350 11.14 -4.79 9.74
CA GLN A 350 9.82 -4.24 10.03
C GLN A 350 8.77 -4.76 9.03
N PRO A 351 7.48 -4.63 9.32
CA PRO A 351 6.44 -4.96 8.36
C PRO A 351 6.50 -4.14 7.08
N CYS A 352 5.98 -4.70 5.99
CA CYS A 352 5.69 -3.92 4.79
C CYS A 352 4.65 -2.85 5.11
N LEU A 353 3.57 -3.27 5.77
CA LEU A 353 2.46 -2.42 6.16
C LEU A 353 2.21 -2.52 7.66
N ARG A 354 2.30 -1.38 8.36
CA ARG A 354 1.91 -1.27 9.77
C ARG A 354 0.82 -0.21 9.93
N GLN A 355 -0.38 -0.63 10.30
CA GLN A 355 -1.61 0.15 10.16
C GLN A 355 -2.31 0.38 11.49
N ASN A 356 -3.04 1.50 11.55
CA ASN A 356 -3.82 1.96 12.70
C ASN A 356 -3.07 1.84 14.03
N VAL A 357 -1.81 2.24 14.04
CA VAL A 357 -0.94 2.07 15.22
C VAL A 357 -1.47 2.85 16.43
N ALA A 358 -2.30 3.87 16.21
CA ALA A 358 -2.99 4.64 17.24
C ALA A 358 -4.20 3.93 17.87
N GLY A 359 -4.71 2.83 17.28
CA GLY A 359 -5.85 2.08 17.81
C GLY A 359 -7.22 2.69 17.54
N ASP A 360 -7.37 3.53 16.51
CA ASP A 360 -8.60 4.27 16.27
C ASP A 360 -9.77 3.35 15.89
N PRO A 361 -10.88 3.36 16.65
CA PRO A 361 -12.08 2.60 16.30
C PRO A 361 -12.69 3.07 14.99
N GLY A 362 -13.18 2.15 14.18
CA GLY A 362 -13.83 2.45 12.90
C GLY A 362 -12.87 2.76 11.75
N PHE A 363 -11.55 2.69 11.97
CA PHE A 363 -10.55 2.82 10.92
C PHE A 363 -10.90 1.93 9.72
N PHE A 364 -10.95 2.53 8.54
CA PHE A 364 -11.25 1.85 7.29
C PHE A 364 -9.95 1.52 6.55
N SER A 365 -9.76 0.25 6.18
CA SER A 365 -8.64 -0.19 5.35
C SER A 365 -9.10 -1.17 4.29
N THR A 366 -8.72 -0.93 3.04
CA THR A 366 -8.83 -1.90 1.96
C THR A 366 -7.48 -2.12 1.32
N ILE A 367 -7.05 -3.38 1.24
CA ILE A 367 -5.79 -3.81 0.61
C ILE A 367 -6.13 -4.90 -0.40
N GLN A 368 -5.92 -4.61 -1.67
CA GLN A 368 -6.42 -5.42 -2.76
C GLN A 368 -5.39 -5.61 -3.86
N ALA A 369 -5.38 -6.80 -4.48
CA ALA A 369 -4.56 -7.07 -5.67
C ALA A 369 -3.09 -6.64 -5.51
N THR A 370 -2.54 -6.81 -4.31
CA THR A 370 -1.25 -6.21 -3.89
C THR A 370 -0.27 -7.29 -3.52
N SER A 371 1.00 -7.13 -3.89
CA SER A 371 2.08 -7.99 -3.41
C SER A 371 2.82 -7.36 -2.23
N LEU A 372 3.17 -8.19 -1.25
CA LEU A 372 3.95 -7.77 -0.10
C LEU A 372 5.03 -8.81 0.17
N GLU A 373 6.29 -8.38 0.14
CA GLU A 373 7.43 -9.26 0.34
C GLU A 373 8.24 -8.89 1.59
N ALA A 374 8.48 -9.90 2.42
CA ALA A 374 9.26 -9.90 3.64
C ALA A 374 8.66 -9.06 4.79
N GLY A 375 9.37 -9.05 5.92
CA GLY A 375 8.92 -8.48 7.20
C GLY A 375 8.69 -9.55 8.27
N ALA A 376 8.95 -9.20 9.53
CA ALA A 376 8.68 -10.09 10.67
C ALA A 376 7.19 -10.42 10.79
N GLY A 377 6.32 -9.42 10.69
CA GLY A 377 4.95 -9.58 10.19
C GLY A 377 4.88 -8.90 8.83
N ILE A 378 4.27 -9.50 7.81
CA ILE A 378 4.24 -8.85 6.48
C ILE A 378 3.25 -7.66 6.51
N LEU A 379 2.05 -7.91 7.07
CA LEU A 379 1.00 -6.93 7.29
C LEU A 379 0.57 -6.92 8.77
N GLU A 380 0.49 -5.74 9.39
CA GLU A 380 0.18 -5.60 10.81
C GLU A 380 -0.92 -4.56 11.10
N TYR A 381 -1.95 -4.97 11.85
CA TYR A 381 -2.91 -4.12 12.56
C TYR A 381 -2.59 -4.15 14.06
N THR A 382 -1.41 -3.66 14.41
CA THR A 382 -0.88 -3.67 15.79
C THR A 382 -0.83 -2.27 16.35
N VAL A 383 -1.21 -2.16 17.61
CA VAL A 383 -1.28 -0.91 18.37
C VAL A 383 0.06 -0.63 19.02
N GLU A 384 0.37 0.65 19.22
CA GLU A 384 1.52 1.06 20.03
C GLU A 384 1.34 0.66 21.51
N GLU A 385 2.44 0.33 22.18
CA GLU A 385 2.40 -0.06 23.58
C GLU A 385 1.74 1.02 24.44
N GLY A 386 0.81 0.62 25.32
CA GLY A 386 0.10 1.51 26.23
C GLY A 386 -1.14 2.19 25.65
N LEU A 387 -1.47 1.98 24.36
CA LEU A 387 -2.72 2.46 23.77
C LEU A 387 -3.82 1.39 23.80
N THR A 388 -5.06 1.86 23.73
CA THR A 388 -6.26 1.02 23.60
C THR A 388 -6.68 0.91 22.13
N SER A 389 -7.36 -0.17 21.76
CA SER A 389 -7.99 -0.27 20.43
C SER A 389 -9.46 -0.64 20.49
N GLY A 390 -10.22 -0.08 19.56
CA GLY A 390 -11.55 -0.56 19.19
C GLY A 390 -11.54 -1.38 17.90
N PRO A 391 -12.71 -1.91 17.49
CA PRO A 391 -12.84 -2.64 16.25
C PRO A 391 -12.66 -1.73 15.04
N ILE A 392 -12.18 -2.30 13.94
CA ILE A 392 -11.90 -1.62 12.68
C ILE A 392 -12.80 -2.17 11.55
N ASN A 393 -12.62 -1.64 10.34
CA ASN A 393 -13.24 -2.11 9.12
C ASN A 393 -12.14 -2.40 8.09
N ALA A 394 -11.49 -3.54 8.22
CA ALA A 394 -10.36 -3.93 7.39
C ALA A 394 -10.70 -5.08 6.44
N LEU A 395 -10.39 -4.90 5.16
CA LEU A 395 -10.51 -5.90 4.11
C LEU A 395 -9.14 -6.12 3.44
N VAL A 396 -8.67 -7.36 3.45
CA VAL A 396 -7.44 -7.79 2.78
C VAL A 396 -7.80 -8.90 1.82
N GLU A 397 -7.74 -8.63 0.52
CA GLU A 397 -8.10 -9.63 -0.47
C GLU A 397 -7.25 -9.62 -1.73
N LYS A 398 -7.16 -10.78 -2.39
CA LYS A 398 -6.44 -10.92 -3.67
C LYS A 398 -4.97 -10.51 -3.56
N CYS A 399 -4.38 -10.58 -2.37
CA CYS A 399 -2.99 -10.20 -2.14
C CYS A 399 -2.06 -11.40 -2.16
N TYR A 400 -0.82 -11.17 -2.57
CA TYR A 400 0.26 -12.15 -2.52
C TYR A 400 1.26 -11.74 -1.43
N LEU A 401 1.32 -12.49 -0.32
CA LEU A 401 2.24 -12.18 0.78
C LEU A 401 3.37 -13.21 0.80
N LEU A 402 4.57 -12.78 0.45
CA LEU A 402 5.76 -13.60 0.44
C LEU A 402 6.56 -13.33 1.72
N GLY A 403 6.68 -14.33 2.58
CA GLY A 403 7.55 -14.25 3.76
C GLY A 403 9.02 -14.31 3.39
N ASN A 404 9.86 -14.17 4.41
CA ASN A 404 11.29 -14.40 4.33
C ASN A 404 11.82 -15.19 5.55
N HIS A 405 13.14 -15.29 5.67
CA HIS A 405 13.82 -15.98 6.75
C HIS A 405 13.53 -15.44 8.18
N GLN A 406 12.89 -14.27 8.32
CA GLN A 406 12.48 -13.71 9.62
C GLN A 406 10.96 -13.68 9.80
N THR A 407 10.17 -13.97 8.77
CA THR A 407 8.71 -13.84 8.86
C THR A 407 8.15 -14.81 9.88
N TRP A 408 7.50 -14.24 10.89
CA TRP A 408 6.75 -14.94 11.92
C TRP A 408 5.33 -15.24 11.41
N ALA A 409 4.63 -14.25 10.86
CA ALA A 409 3.26 -14.39 10.39
C ALA A 409 3.01 -13.56 9.13
N GLY A 410 2.08 -14.02 8.29
CA GLY A 410 1.64 -13.26 7.13
C GLY A 410 0.89 -12.00 7.53
N VAL A 411 -0.12 -12.17 8.39
CA VAL A 411 -0.90 -11.06 8.96
C VAL A 411 -0.92 -11.15 10.48
N ARG A 412 -0.70 -10.02 11.16
CA ARG A 412 -0.84 -9.91 12.61
C ARG A 412 -1.86 -8.83 12.95
N SER A 413 -2.77 -9.12 13.88
CA SER A 413 -3.77 -8.13 14.29
C SER A 413 -4.04 -8.21 15.79
N GLN A 414 -4.22 -7.04 16.40
CA GLN A 414 -4.71 -6.87 17.76
C GLN A 414 -6.16 -6.35 17.79
N MET A 415 -6.81 -6.26 16.63
CA MET A 415 -8.12 -5.65 16.43
C MET A 415 -9.09 -6.62 15.75
N GLY A 416 -10.35 -6.63 16.16
CA GLY A 416 -11.44 -7.29 15.42
C GLY A 416 -12.01 -6.41 14.31
N GLY A 417 -12.90 -6.97 13.49
CA GLY A 417 -13.44 -6.31 12.31
C GLY A 417 -12.53 -6.41 11.09
N VAL A 418 -11.98 -7.61 10.87
CA VAL A 418 -11.00 -7.88 9.80
C VAL A 418 -11.47 -9.06 8.96
N THR A 419 -11.56 -8.86 7.64
CA THR A 419 -11.79 -9.93 6.66
C THR A 419 -10.56 -10.13 5.80
N ILE A 420 -10.07 -11.36 5.76
CA ILE A 420 -8.89 -11.76 4.98
C ILE A 420 -9.29 -12.92 4.07
N ARG A 421 -9.39 -12.68 2.77
CA ARG A 421 -9.88 -13.67 1.80
C ARG A 421 -9.17 -13.65 0.47
N ASN A 422 -9.17 -14.75 -0.27
CA ASN A 422 -8.57 -14.81 -1.61
C ASN A 422 -7.09 -14.41 -1.65
N ASN A 423 -6.32 -14.61 -0.59
CA ASN A 423 -4.89 -14.28 -0.56
C ASN A 423 -4.02 -15.53 -0.70
N VAL A 424 -2.86 -15.39 -1.32
CA VAL A 424 -1.80 -16.41 -1.34
C VAL A 424 -0.71 -15.96 -0.39
N ILE A 425 -0.29 -16.85 0.53
CA ILE A 425 0.83 -16.57 1.42
C ILE A 425 1.83 -17.70 1.38
N VAL A 426 3.10 -17.34 1.21
CA VAL A 426 4.18 -18.30 1.04
C VAL A 426 5.27 -18.04 2.07
N PHE A 427 5.57 -19.04 2.88
CA PHE A 427 6.78 -19.09 3.69
C PHE A 427 7.88 -19.80 2.89
N PRO A 428 8.97 -19.12 2.50
CA PRO A 428 10.00 -19.71 1.66
C PRO A 428 10.82 -20.75 2.42
N GLY A 429 11.36 -21.73 1.68
CA GLY A 429 12.38 -22.65 2.20
C GLY A 429 13.74 -21.96 2.30
N ALA A 430 13.88 -21.03 3.24
CA ALA A 430 15.09 -20.27 3.50
C ALA A 430 15.63 -20.58 4.90
N ALA A 431 16.96 -20.66 5.05
CA ALA A 431 17.56 -20.91 6.36
C ALA A 431 17.25 -19.75 7.32
N ARG A 432 16.95 -20.07 8.58
CA ARG A 432 16.62 -19.11 9.63
C ARG A 432 17.71 -19.11 10.70
N ASP A 433 17.89 -17.97 11.38
CA ASP A 433 18.70 -17.94 12.60
C ASP A 433 17.92 -18.69 13.69
N ALA A 434 18.60 -19.61 14.36
CA ALA A 434 18.01 -20.42 15.43
C ALA A 434 17.34 -19.53 16.50
N THR A 435 17.85 -18.35 16.82
CA THR A 435 17.26 -17.49 17.84
C THR A 435 16.00 -16.73 17.41
N ILE A 436 15.58 -16.84 16.14
CA ILE A 436 14.33 -16.26 15.65
C ILE A 436 13.16 -17.17 16.04
N LEU A 437 12.07 -16.56 16.50
CA LEU A 437 10.86 -17.30 16.82
C LEU A 437 10.34 -18.07 15.62
N ASN A 438 9.89 -19.30 15.88
CA ASN A 438 9.20 -20.10 14.88
C ASN A 438 8.00 -19.31 14.33
N PRO A 439 7.74 -19.36 13.02
CA PRO A 439 6.53 -18.78 12.49
C PRO A 439 5.29 -19.38 13.14
N ALA A 440 4.35 -18.52 13.55
CA ALA A 440 3.12 -18.91 14.23
C ALA A 440 2.10 -19.50 13.28
N GLY A 441 1.92 -18.88 12.10
CA GLY A 441 0.85 -19.24 11.18
C GLY A 441 0.59 -18.12 10.18
N PHE A 442 -0.44 -18.31 9.36
CA PHE A 442 -0.83 -17.34 8.35
C PHE A 442 -1.35 -16.05 9.03
N ILE A 443 -2.30 -16.18 9.95
CA ILE A 443 -2.79 -15.09 10.81
C ILE A 443 -2.44 -15.33 12.27
N GLU A 444 -2.00 -14.26 12.93
CA GLU A 444 -1.89 -14.18 14.38
C GLU A 444 -2.81 -13.09 14.92
N MET A 445 -3.87 -13.49 15.62
CA MET A 445 -4.72 -12.58 16.39
C MET A 445 -4.23 -12.53 17.83
N MET A 446 -3.64 -11.39 18.21
CA MET A 446 -2.95 -11.23 19.48
C MET A 446 -3.85 -10.55 20.51
N TYR A 447 -3.73 -10.96 21.77
CA TYR A 447 -4.33 -10.23 22.88
C TYR A 447 -3.63 -8.89 23.08
N LEU A 448 -4.40 -7.82 23.24
CA LEU A 448 -3.91 -6.51 23.63
C LEU A 448 -4.37 -6.17 25.06
N ALA A 449 -3.42 -6.01 25.96
CA ALA A 449 -3.70 -5.44 27.28
C ALA A 449 -4.21 -3.99 27.09
N GLY A 450 -5.53 -3.78 27.23
CA GLY A 450 -6.18 -2.49 26.96
C GLY A 450 -7.17 -2.49 25.78
N GLY A 451 -7.34 -3.59 25.05
CA GLY A 451 -8.43 -3.72 24.08
C GLY A 451 -9.80 -3.64 24.75
N ILE A 452 -10.74 -2.91 24.13
CA ILE A 452 -12.13 -2.79 24.63
C ILE A 452 -12.96 -4.02 24.24
N PRO A 453 -14.01 -4.42 24.99
CA PRO A 453 -14.80 -5.62 24.69
C PRO A 453 -15.28 -5.72 23.23
N GLU A 454 -15.63 -4.59 22.63
CA GLU A 454 -16.12 -4.48 21.27
C GLU A 454 -15.08 -4.92 20.23
N THR A 455 -13.78 -4.77 20.50
CA THR A 455 -12.72 -5.26 19.61
C THR A 455 -12.70 -6.78 19.55
N TYR A 456 -13.00 -7.44 20.67
CA TYR A 456 -12.91 -8.88 20.81
C TYR A 456 -14.17 -9.61 20.35
N SER A 457 -15.31 -8.91 20.33
CA SER A 457 -16.56 -9.42 19.77
C SER A 457 -16.80 -9.06 18.31
N ALA A 458 -15.98 -8.16 17.73
CA ALA A 458 -16.13 -7.80 16.32
C ALA A 458 -15.68 -8.97 15.42
N PRO A 459 -16.41 -9.26 14.33
CA PRO A 459 -16.12 -10.41 13.48
C PRO A 459 -14.70 -10.41 12.91
N ILE A 460 -14.08 -11.58 12.89
CA ILE A 460 -12.85 -11.85 12.16
C ILE A 460 -13.12 -13.00 11.21
N LYS A 461 -12.89 -12.78 9.91
CA LYS A 461 -13.16 -13.77 8.87
C LYS A 461 -11.91 -14.09 8.08
N PHE A 462 -11.57 -15.36 8.02
CA PHE A 462 -10.41 -15.86 7.29
C PHE A 462 -10.77 -17.06 6.41
N TYR A 463 -10.95 -16.81 5.10
CA TYR A 463 -11.45 -17.85 4.20
C TYR A 463 -11.01 -17.74 2.75
N ASN A 464 -10.98 -18.88 2.05
CA ASN A 464 -10.51 -18.97 0.67
C ASN A 464 -9.09 -18.41 0.47
N ASN A 465 -8.18 -18.63 1.42
CA ASN A 465 -6.77 -18.27 1.28
C ASN A 465 -5.92 -19.52 1.03
N THR A 466 -4.79 -19.36 0.34
CA THR A 466 -3.83 -20.43 0.09
C THR A 466 -2.58 -20.19 0.94
N LEU A 467 -2.34 -21.06 1.92
CA LEU A 467 -1.13 -21.08 2.73
C LEU A 467 -0.15 -22.12 2.18
N VAL A 468 1.03 -21.65 1.82
CA VAL A 468 2.15 -22.50 1.38
C VAL A 468 3.31 -22.33 2.34
N ASN A 469 3.80 -23.44 2.86
CA ASN A 469 4.99 -23.50 3.67
C ASN A 469 6.03 -24.39 2.99
N LEU A 470 7.06 -23.76 2.42
CA LEU A 470 8.16 -24.46 1.78
C LEU A 470 9.33 -24.72 2.73
N MET A 471 9.23 -24.33 3.99
CA MET A 471 10.25 -24.63 5.00
C MET A 471 10.32 -26.13 5.27
N GLN A 472 11.52 -26.58 5.63
CA GLN A 472 11.82 -27.92 6.14
C GLN A 472 12.03 -27.88 7.66
N ASP A 473 12.03 -29.03 8.31
CA ASP A 473 12.16 -29.13 9.78
C ASP A 473 13.39 -28.39 10.33
N SER A 474 14.50 -28.37 9.58
CA SER A 474 15.74 -27.69 9.98
C SER A 474 15.67 -26.17 9.96
N ASP A 475 14.64 -25.60 9.36
CA ASP A 475 14.44 -24.14 9.33
C ASP A 475 13.75 -23.66 10.62
N TYR A 476 13.25 -24.57 11.47
CA TYR A 476 12.62 -24.26 12.75
C TYR A 476 13.65 -24.30 13.91
N PHE A 477 13.45 -23.45 14.92
CA PHE A 477 14.34 -23.36 16.08
C PHE A 477 14.22 -24.52 17.05
N ASN A 478 13.04 -24.77 17.61
CA ASN A 478 12.90 -25.66 18.78
C ASN A 478 11.89 -26.79 18.63
N TYR A 479 10.92 -26.68 17.73
CA TYR A 479 9.98 -27.76 17.42
C TYR A 479 9.48 -27.58 15.98
N PRO A 480 9.68 -28.56 15.08
CA PRO A 480 8.99 -28.55 13.80
C PRO A 480 7.51 -28.79 14.08
N SER A 481 6.71 -27.73 14.01
CA SER A 481 5.26 -27.83 13.99
C SER A 481 4.79 -27.30 12.65
N ALA A 482 3.94 -28.09 12.00
CA ALA A 482 3.19 -27.60 10.85
C ALA A 482 2.52 -26.27 11.22
N LEU A 483 2.63 -25.29 10.33
CA LEU A 483 1.96 -24.01 10.51
C LEU A 483 0.45 -24.23 10.57
N THR A 484 -0.22 -23.49 11.43
CA THR A 484 -1.69 -23.45 11.45
C THR A 484 -2.19 -22.32 10.56
N GLU A 485 -3.45 -22.44 10.12
CA GLU A 485 -4.15 -21.38 9.40
C GLU A 485 -4.26 -20.11 10.26
N ALA A 486 -4.58 -20.26 11.53
CA ALA A 486 -4.68 -19.13 12.45
C ALA A 486 -4.20 -19.52 13.84
N ILE A 487 -3.59 -18.57 14.52
CA ILE A 487 -3.44 -18.55 15.97
C ILE A 487 -4.29 -17.40 16.50
N VAL A 488 -5.24 -17.73 17.37
CA VAL A 488 -6.24 -16.79 17.84
C VAL A 488 -6.21 -16.73 19.35
N ALA A 489 -5.95 -15.54 19.90
CA ALA A 489 -6.07 -15.30 21.33
C ALA A 489 -7.51 -15.57 21.80
N SER A 490 -7.65 -16.25 22.94
CA SER A 490 -8.94 -16.76 23.44
C SER A 490 -9.99 -15.68 23.74
N GLN A 491 -9.59 -14.41 23.76
CA GLN A 491 -10.47 -13.27 23.96
C GLN A 491 -11.37 -13.01 22.75
N PHE A 492 -10.90 -13.30 21.53
CA PHE A 492 -11.70 -13.15 20.33
C PHE A 492 -12.79 -14.21 20.29
N SER A 493 -14.05 -13.79 20.26
CA SER A 493 -15.21 -14.67 20.39
C SER A 493 -15.95 -14.93 19.08
N ASP A 494 -15.76 -14.09 18.07
CA ASP A 494 -16.39 -14.22 16.75
C ASP A 494 -15.32 -14.34 15.66
N VAL A 495 -14.82 -15.57 15.49
CA VAL A 495 -13.76 -15.88 14.53
C VAL A 495 -14.18 -17.03 13.63
N PHE A 496 -14.20 -16.76 12.32
CA PHE A 496 -14.42 -17.76 11.29
C PHE A 496 -13.11 -18.05 10.55
N VAL A 497 -12.73 -19.33 10.51
CA VAL A 497 -11.60 -19.85 9.73
C VAL A 497 -12.11 -21.03 8.91
N GLY A 498 -12.08 -20.94 7.59
CA GLY A 498 -12.63 -22.01 6.74
C GLY A 498 -12.31 -21.86 5.27
N ASN A 499 -12.49 -22.95 4.50
CA ASN A 499 -12.28 -22.96 3.04
C ASN A 499 -10.89 -22.52 2.57
N ASN A 500 -9.87 -22.60 3.43
CA ASN A 500 -8.48 -22.34 3.07
C ASN A 500 -7.81 -23.60 2.53
N VAL A 501 -6.68 -23.40 1.85
CA VAL A 501 -5.72 -24.45 1.45
C VAL A 501 -4.51 -24.37 2.36
N ILE A 502 -4.06 -25.52 2.87
CA ILE A 502 -2.77 -25.66 3.56
C ILE A 502 -1.88 -26.62 2.76
N HIS A 503 -0.67 -26.16 2.41
CA HIS A 503 0.31 -26.96 1.69
C HIS A 503 1.72 -26.80 2.29
N GLN A 504 2.20 -27.85 2.96
CA GLN A 504 3.50 -27.90 3.66
C GLN A 504 4.24 -29.19 3.30
N PRO A 505 4.74 -29.31 2.05
CA PRO A 505 5.25 -30.57 1.52
C PRO A 505 6.63 -30.97 2.06
N ASN A 506 7.41 -30.02 2.57
CA ASN A 506 8.84 -30.21 2.88
C ASN A 506 9.13 -30.59 4.34
N LEU A 507 8.09 -30.72 5.17
CA LEU A 507 8.23 -31.19 6.56
C LEU A 507 8.48 -32.70 6.60
N SER A 508 9.07 -33.22 7.69
CA SER A 508 9.22 -34.68 7.88
C SER A 508 7.88 -35.42 7.92
N VAL A 509 6.83 -34.73 8.39
CA VAL A 509 5.43 -35.15 8.25
C VAL A 509 4.71 -34.13 7.36
N PRO A 510 4.65 -34.35 6.04
CA PRO A 510 4.03 -33.41 5.11
C PRO A 510 2.55 -33.17 5.40
N VAL A 511 2.13 -31.91 5.28
CA VAL A 511 0.70 -31.53 5.28
C VAL A 511 0.33 -31.06 3.88
N ASN A 512 -0.09 -31.97 3.02
CA ASN A 512 -0.28 -31.71 1.60
C ASN A 512 -1.57 -32.32 1.04
N SER A 513 -2.57 -32.60 1.89
CA SER A 513 -3.85 -33.17 1.49
C SER A 513 -4.59 -32.36 0.42
N ASP A 514 -4.28 -31.07 0.32
CA ASP A 514 -4.92 -30.13 -0.58
C ASP A 514 -4.20 -30.02 -1.93
N GLY A 515 -3.07 -30.73 -2.10
CA GLY A 515 -2.36 -30.82 -3.37
C GLY A 515 -2.98 -31.85 -4.34
N PRO A 516 -2.49 -31.92 -5.59
CA PRO A 516 -1.38 -31.12 -6.14
C PRO A 516 -1.75 -29.65 -6.41
N LEU A 517 -0.78 -28.76 -6.24
CA LEU A 517 -0.91 -27.32 -6.53
C LEU A 517 0.08 -26.92 -7.64
N GLU A 518 -0.25 -25.86 -8.39
CA GLU A 518 0.58 -25.29 -9.43
C GLU A 518 1.80 -24.56 -8.81
N THR A 519 3.00 -25.07 -9.10
CA THR A 519 4.27 -24.51 -8.62
C THR A 519 5.11 -23.88 -9.74
N SER A 520 4.56 -23.85 -10.94
CA SER A 520 5.19 -23.31 -12.16
C SER A 520 4.08 -22.88 -13.14
N PRO A 521 4.24 -21.78 -13.89
CA PRO A 521 5.43 -20.93 -13.93
C PRO A 521 5.63 -20.09 -12.67
N VAL A 522 6.85 -19.59 -12.49
CA VAL A 522 7.16 -18.55 -11.50
C VAL A 522 6.44 -17.27 -11.94
N LEU A 523 5.72 -16.62 -11.02
CA LEU A 523 5.02 -15.36 -11.32
C LEU A 523 6.00 -14.20 -11.46
N TRP A 524 6.97 -14.11 -10.54
CA TRP A 524 8.09 -13.15 -10.57
C TRP A 524 9.23 -13.62 -9.66
N GLU A 525 10.42 -13.04 -9.81
CA GLU A 525 11.56 -13.33 -8.93
C GLU A 525 11.43 -12.58 -7.59
N ALA A 526 11.72 -13.26 -6.49
CA ALA A 526 11.74 -12.65 -5.16
C ALA A 526 12.91 -11.65 -5.03
N ARG A 527 12.71 -10.55 -4.30
CA ARG A 527 13.73 -9.53 -4.05
C ARG A 527 14.62 -9.83 -2.85
N ASP A 528 14.21 -10.68 -1.90
CA ASP A 528 15.02 -10.96 -0.72
C ASP A 528 16.23 -11.84 -1.05
N LEU A 529 17.37 -11.18 -1.21
CA LEU A 529 18.67 -11.81 -1.45
C LEU A 529 19.31 -12.41 -0.19
N GLY A 530 18.64 -12.35 0.96
CA GLY A 530 19.11 -12.86 2.26
C GLY A 530 19.69 -11.77 3.16
N TYR A 531 19.90 -12.09 4.43
CA TYR A 531 20.34 -11.18 5.49
C TYR A 531 21.66 -10.47 5.17
N ARG A 532 21.75 -9.18 5.48
CA ARG A 532 22.91 -8.32 5.25
C ARG A 532 22.93 -7.16 6.24
N THR A 533 24.11 -6.73 6.68
CA THR A 533 24.29 -5.44 7.36
C THR A 533 25.45 -4.67 6.71
N ARG A 534 25.87 -3.52 7.26
CA ARG A 534 27.11 -2.85 6.81
C ARG A 534 28.36 -3.71 6.98
N SER A 535 28.41 -4.51 8.06
CA SER A 535 29.58 -5.32 8.42
C SER A 535 29.47 -6.77 7.94
N VAL A 536 28.27 -7.21 7.55
CA VAL A 536 27.98 -8.58 7.15
C VAL A 536 27.59 -8.59 5.67
N LYS A 537 28.38 -9.29 4.84
CA LYS A 537 28.02 -9.59 3.45
C LYS A 537 26.70 -10.38 3.42
N ILE A 538 26.00 -10.32 2.28
CA ILE A 538 24.77 -11.09 2.08
C ILE A 538 24.97 -12.57 2.45
N ILE A 539 24.12 -13.09 3.34
CA ILE A 539 24.05 -14.49 3.72
C ILE A 539 23.05 -15.19 2.80
N SER A 540 23.52 -15.68 1.64
CA SER A 540 22.66 -16.24 0.60
C SER A 540 21.82 -17.44 1.03
N ALA A 541 22.22 -18.17 2.09
CA ALA A 541 21.43 -19.28 2.65
C ALA A 541 20.08 -18.82 3.23
N THR A 542 19.97 -17.53 3.57
CA THR A 542 18.74 -16.90 4.10
C THR A 542 17.92 -16.19 3.01
N ALA A 543 18.34 -16.29 1.75
CA ALA A 543 17.63 -15.72 0.61
C ALA A 543 16.36 -16.50 0.28
N THR A 544 15.38 -15.82 -0.30
CA THR A 544 14.21 -16.49 -0.87
C THR A 544 14.61 -17.22 -2.16
N PRO A 545 14.33 -18.53 -2.30
CA PRO A 545 14.67 -19.27 -3.52
C PRO A 545 13.90 -18.77 -4.76
N ALA A 546 14.55 -18.78 -5.94
CA ALA A 546 14.03 -18.24 -7.21
C ALA A 546 12.66 -18.81 -7.66
N ASN A 547 12.35 -20.06 -7.30
CA ASN A 547 11.09 -20.72 -7.68
C ASN A 547 10.00 -20.68 -6.58
N THR A 548 10.14 -19.78 -5.62
CA THR A 548 9.18 -19.70 -4.49
C THR A 548 7.84 -19.09 -4.92
N VAL A 549 7.86 -18.14 -5.85
CA VAL A 549 6.68 -17.36 -6.19
C VAL A 549 5.92 -18.02 -7.35
N ALA A 550 4.89 -18.80 -7.03
CA ALA A 550 3.99 -19.42 -8.01
C ALA A 550 2.53 -19.10 -7.66
N SER A 551 1.58 -19.44 -8.54
CA SER A 551 0.14 -19.24 -8.29
C SER A 551 -0.37 -20.09 -7.12
N TYR A 552 0.16 -21.31 -6.97
CA TYR A 552 -0.37 -22.33 -6.05
C TYR A 552 -1.86 -22.60 -6.26
N ALA A 553 -2.33 -22.44 -7.50
CA ALA A 553 -3.68 -22.81 -7.89
C ALA A 553 -3.87 -24.34 -7.78
N PRO A 554 -5.04 -24.81 -7.34
CA PRO A 554 -5.29 -26.24 -7.25
C PRO A 554 -5.32 -26.87 -8.66
N LEU A 555 -4.55 -27.95 -8.85
CA LEU A 555 -4.49 -28.69 -10.11
C LEU A 555 -5.49 -29.85 -10.11
N VAL A 556 -5.77 -30.39 -11.31
CA VAL A 556 -6.61 -31.60 -11.46
C VAL A 556 -6.12 -32.71 -10.53
N GLY A 557 -7.05 -33.26 -9.74
CA GLY A 557 -6.76 -34.26 -8.71
C GLY A 557 -6.57 -33.68 -7.30
N SER A 558 -6.50 -32.37 -7.15
CA SER A 558 -6.47 -31.72 -5.84
C SER A 558 -7.79 -31.89 -5.08
N ARG A 559 -7.71 -32.18 -3.79
CA ARG A 559 -8.88 -32.22 -2.88
C ARG A 559 -9.42 -30.84 -2.53
N ALA A 560 -8.70 -29.77 -2.89
CA ALA A 560 -9.20 -28.41 -2.74
C ALA A 560 -10.26 -28.08 -3.80
N LEU A 561 -10.20 -28.72 -4.97
CA LEU A 561 -11.14 -28.50 -6.06
C LEU A 561 -12.57 -28.89 -5.69
N GLY A 562 -13.49 -27.92 -5.78
CA GLY A 562 -14.87 -28.11 -5.34
C GLY A 562 -15.01 -28.44 -3.85
N GLY A 563 -13.96 -28.25 -3.06
CA GLY A 563 -13.89 -28.66 -1.66
C GLY A 563 -14.52 -27.68 -0.68
N ALA A 564 -14.92 -26.49 -1.12
CA ALA A 564 -15.54 -25.48 -0.27
C ALA A 564 -17.06 -25.72 -0.17
N VAL A 565 -17.45 -26.70 0.65
CA VAL A 565 -18.82 -27.23 0.72
C VAL A 565 -19.72 -26.59 1.79
N SER A 566 -19.14 -25.79 2.70
CA SER A 566 -19.87 -25.16 3.81
C SER A 566 -19.12 -23.94 4.37
N GLY A 567 -19.80 -23.09 5.14
CA GLY A 567 -19.23 -21.88 5.73
C GLY A 567 -19.10 -20.73 4.73
N ASP A 568 -18.33 -19.70 5.07
CA ASP A 568 -18.13 -18.55 4.18
C ASP A 568 -17.28 -18.94 2.97
N VAL A 569 -17.76 -18.59 1.78
CA VAL A 569 -17.06 -18.78 0.51
C VAL A 569 -17.00 -17.44 -0.21
N ALA A 570 -15.82 -17.10 -0.74
CA ALA A 570 -15.66 -15.90 -1.55
C ALA A 570 -16.50 -15.96 -2.83
N HIS A 571 -17.04 -14.81 -3.26
CA HIS A 571 -17.80 -14.75 -4.52
C HIS A 571 -16.90 -14.94 -5.75
N ASP A 572 -15.68 -14.42 -5.66
CA ASP A 572 -14.67 -14.42 -6.71
C ASP A 572 -13.35 -15.04 -6.23
N ASP A 573 -12.42 -15.23 -7.17
CA ASP A 573 -11.07 -15.77 -6.92
C ASP A 573 -10.01 -14.66 -6.79
N PHE A 574 -8.74 -15.07 -6.69
CA PHE A 574 -7.56 -14.20 -6.63
C PHE A 574 -7.48 -13.18 -7.78
N TYR A 575 -7.99 -13.50 -8.97
CA TYR A 575 -8.00 -12.61 -10.14
C TYR A 575 -9.33 -11.88 -10.33
N GLY A 576 -10.27 -12.04 -9.39
CA GLY A 576 -11.61 -11.44 -9.48
C GLY A 576 -12.57 -12.18 -10.42
N ASN A 577 -12.25 -13.42 -10.83
CA ASN A 577 -13.21 -14.23 -11.58
C ASN A 577 -14.26 -14.80 -10.65
N THR A 578 -15.54 -14.74 -11.05
CA THR A 578 -16.63 -15.38 -10.30
C THR A 578 -16.37 -16.87 -10.14
N ARG A 579 -16.53 -17.38 -8.92
CA ARG A 579 -16.36 -18.79 -8.61
C ARG A 579 -17.51 -19.65 -9.14
N PRO A 580 -17.25 -20.92 -9.49
CA PRO A 580 -18.30 -21.84 -9.91
C PRO A 580 -19.22 -22.24 -8.73
N PRO A 581 -20.38 -22.89 -9.00
CA PRO A 581 -21.29 -23.37 -7.95
C PRO A 581 -20.68 -24.34 -6.94
N HIS A 582 -19.63 -25.06 -7.33
CA HIS A 582 -18.81 -25.88 -6.46
C HIS A 582 -17.41 -25.26 -6.36
N PRO A 583 -17.25 -24.20 -5.53
CA PRO A 583 -16.01 -23.45 -5.44
C PRO A 583 -14.89 -24.29 -4.84
N SER A 584 -13.66 -23.99 -5.25
CA SER A 584 -12.47 -24.57 -4.65
C SER A 584 -12.19 -23.95 -3.28
N ARG A 585 -11.56 -24.71 -2.39
CA ARG A 585 -10.85 -24.12 -1.25
C ARG A 585 -9.62 -23.35 -1.76
N GLY A 586 -9.18 -22.36 -1.01
CA GLY A 586 -8.02 -21.54 -1.35
C GLY A 586 -8.34 -20.36 -2.27
N ALA A 587 -7.31 -19.59 -2.60
CA ALA A 587 -7.44 -18.29 -3.28
C ALA A 587 -7.80 -18.40 -4.76
N HIS A 588 -7.39 -19.48 -5.42
CA HIS A 588 -7.56 -19.66 -6.86
C HIS A 588 -8.62 -20.72 -7.17
N GLU A 589 -9.24 -20.59 -8.34
CA GLU A 589 -9.88 -21.69 -9.04
C GLU A 589 -8.89 -22.36 -10.01
N ILE A 590 -9.27 -23.47 -10.66
CA ILE A 590 -8.43 -24.10 -11.70
C ILE A 590 -7.99 -23.05 -12.72
N SER A 591 -6.69 -23.02 -13.04
CA SER A 591 -6.18 -22.30 -14.20
C SER A 591 -6.97 -22.77 -15.43
N LYS A 592 -7.76 -21.88 -16.07
CA LYS A 592 -8.35 -22.22 -17.36
C LYS A 592 -7.21 -22.58 -18.30
N SER A 593 -7.14 -23.85 -18.69
CA SER A 593 -6.18 -24.40 -19.65
C SER A 593 -6.27 -23.70 -21.00
#